data_AF-A0A4R3SSY3-F1
#
_entry.id   AF-A0A4R3SSY3-F1
#
_cell.length_a   1.000
_cell.length_b   1.000
_cell.length_c   1.000
_cell.angle_alpha   90.00
_cell.angle_beta   90.00
_cell.angle_gamma   90.00
#
_symmetry.space_group_name_H-M   'P 1'
#
loop_
_entity.id
_entity.type
_entity.pdbx_description
1 polymer ?
#
loop_
_entity_poly.entity_id
_entity_poly.type
_entity_poly.pdbx_seq_one_letter_code
_entity_poly.pdbx_strand_id
1 'polypeptide(L)' 'METIKQIRDAVASELESRGLDNRKFLREIRAGKRDDGPYMIGALAATRLAEQSAKSG' A
#
# COMPACT_ATOMS: atom_id res chain seq x y z
N MET A 1 3.83 10.27 7.60
CA MET A 1 5.04 9.75 6.91
C MET A 1 5.33 8.30 7.29
N GLU A 2 5.05 7.91 8.55
CA GLU A 2 5.09 6.51 9.00
C GLU A 2 3.93 5.66 8.43
N THR A 3 2.72 6.23 8.33
CA THR A 3 1.53 5.57 7.77
C THR A 3 1.72 5.10 6.33
N ILE A 4 2.34 5.92 5.46
CA ILE A 4 2.55 5.53 4.06
C ILE A 4 3.57 4.39 3.93
N LYS A 5 4.56 4.31 4.83
CA LYS A 5 5.49 3.18 4.88
C LYS A 5 4.77 1.89 5.26
N GLN A 6 3.90 1.94 6.27
CA GLN A 6 3.07 0.80 6.68
C GLN A 6 2.15 0.34 5.55
N ILE A 7 1.53 1.27 4.80
CA ILE A 7 0.69 0.94 3.64
C ILE A 7 1.52 0.24 2.56
N ARG A 8 2.71 0.76 2.22
CA ARG A 8 3.60 0.13 1.22
C ARG A 8 4.01 -1.28 1.64
N ASP A 9 4.39 -1.47 2.90
CA ASP A 9 4.78 -2.78 3.44
C ASP A 9 3.60 -3.75 3.43
N ALA A 10 2.39 -3.30 3.80
CA ALA A 10 1.17 -4.11 3.74
C ALA A 10 0.83 -4.52 2.30
N VAL A 11 0.87 -3.59 1.35
CA VAL A 11 0.64 -3.88 -0.08
C VAL A 11 1.66 -4.87 -0.61
N ALA A 12 2.95 -4.66 -0.35
CA ALA A 12 4.00 -5.57 -0.81
C ALA A 12 3.84 -6.97 -0.22
N SER A 13 3.50 -7.08 1.07
CA SER A 13 3.32 -8.36 1.75
C SER A 13 2.09 -9.12 1.25
N GLU A 14 0.99 -8.41 0.96
CA GLU A 14 -0.22 -9.02 0.41
C GLU A 14 -0.04 -9.47 -1.05
N LEU A 15 0.74 -8.74 -1.85
CA LEU A 15 1.07 -9.18 -3.19
C LEU A 15 1.97 -10.44 -3.15
N GLU A 16 2.95 -10.45 -2.26
CA GLU A 16 3.85 -11.59 -2.04
C GLU A 16 3.08 -12.84 -1.57
N SER A 17 2.13 -12.70 -0.63
CA SER A 17 1.30 -13.80 -0.14
C SER A 17 0.39 -14.41 -1.21
N ARG A 18 0.00 -13.61 -2.20
CA ARG A 18 -0.80 -14.04 -3.37
C ARG A 18 0.04 -14.63 -4.51
N GLY A 19 1.35 -14.80 -4.31
CA GLY A 19 2.26 -15.38 -5.30
C GLY A 19 2.81 -14.38 -6.33
N LEU A 20 2.60 -13.07 -6.14
CA LEU A 20 3.25 -12.04 -6.96
C LEU A 20 4.64 -11.75 -6.36
N ASP A 21 5.56 -12.68 -6.56
CA ASP A 21 6.87 -12.76 -5.90
C ASP A 21 8.00 -11.99 -6.61
N ASN A 22 7.66 -11.10 -7.56
CA ASN A 22 8.65 -10.29 -8.25
C ASN A 22 9.37 -9.36 -7.26
N ARG A 23 10.51 -9.82 -6.76
CA ARG A 23 11.30 -9.17 -5.70
C ARG A 23 11.73 -7.75 -6.07
N LYS A 24 11.93 -7.46 -7.35
CA LYS A 24 12.25 -6.10 -7.80
C LYS A 24 11.03 -5.19 -7.65
N PHE A 25 9.89 -5.65 -8.15
CA PHE A 25 8.63 -4.91 -8.06
C PHE A 25 8.20 -4.65 -6.61
N LEU A 26 8.25 -5.68 -5.74
CA LEU A 26 7.93 -5.55 -4.32
C LEU A 26 8.86 -4.55 -3.61
N ARG A 27 10.16 -4.55 -3.96
CA ARG A 27 11.12 -3.58 -3.43
C ARG A 27 10.84 -2.15 -3.92
N GLU A 28 10.41 -1.99 -5.17
CA GLU A 28 10.01 -0.68 -5.70
C GLU A 28 8.78 -0.12 -4.96
N ILE A 29 7.80 -0.97 -4.62
CA ILE A 29 6.66 -0.59 -3.77
C ILE A 29 7.15 -0.14 -2.39
N ARG A 30 7.94 -0.96 -1.69
CA ARG A 30 8.48 -0.63 -0.36
C ARG A 30 9.31 0.67 -0.37
N ALA A 31 10.02 0.94 -1.47
CA ALA A 31 10.80 2.16 -1.68
C ALA A 31 9.97 3.40 -2.10
N GLY A 32 8.65 3.25 -2.30
CA GLY A 32 7.77 4.34 -2.72
C GLY A 32 7.88 4.73 -4.20
N LYS A 33 8.56 3.92 -5.02
CA LYS A 33 8.74 4.18 -6.46
C LYS A 33 7.47 3.87 -7.28
N ARG A 34 6.42 3.39 -6.63
CA ARG A 34 5.16 2.93 -7.23
C ARG A 34 3.94 3.53 -6.54
N ASP A 35 4.11 4.64 -5.82
CA ASP A 35 3.01 5.30 -5.09
C ASP A 35 1.90 5.81 -6.03
N ASP A 36 2.25 6.09 -7.28
CA ASP A 36 1.36 6.46 -8.39
C ASP A 36 0.81 5.24 -9.16
N GLY A 37 1.19 4.02 -8.77
CA GLY A 37 0.73 2.79 -9.39
C GLY A 37 -0.65 2.35 -8.89
N PRO A 38 -1.37 1.49 -9.65
CA PRO A 38 -2.76 1.12 -9.35
C PRO A 38 -2.94 0.48 -7.96
N TYR A 39 -2.01 -0.37 -7.52
CA TYR A 39 -2.06 -0.99 -6.19
C TYR A 39 -1.97 0.02 -5.06
N MET A 40 -1.07 1.01 -5.18
CA MET A 40 -0.91 2.05 -4.17
C MET A 40 -2.05 3.05 -4.19
N ILE A 41 -2.53 3.46 -5.38
CA ILE A 41 -3.71 4.32 -5.50
C ILE A 41 -4.91 3.71 -4.77
N GLY A 42 -5.18 2.41 -4.99
CA GLY A 42 -6.26 1.69 -4.31
C GLY A 42 -6.07 1.64 -2.78
N ALA A 43 -4.88 1.28 -2.31
CA ALA A 43 -4.59 1.20 -0.88
C ALA A 43 -4.71 2.58 -0.18
N LEU A 44 -4.25 3.65 -0.83
CA LEU A 44 -4.36 5.01 -0.33
C LEU A 44 -5.83 5.48 -0.29
N ALA A 45 -6.63 5.15 -1.31
CA ALA A 45 -8.06 5.46 -1.32
C ALA A 45 -8.80 4.73 -0.18
N ALA A 46 -8.53 3.44 0.01
CA ALA A 46 -9.11 2.65 1.10
C ALA A 46 -8.70 3.17 2.49
N THR A 47 -7.45 3.56 2.67
CA THR A 47 -6.96 4.16 3.93
C THR A 47 -7.69 5.47 4.22
N ARG A 48 -7.82 6.36 3.23
CA ARG A 48 -8.56 7.63 3.39
C ARG A 48 -10.02 7.40 3.75
N LEU A 49 -10.66 6.39 3.14
CA LEU A 49 -12.04 6.02 3.46
C LEU A 49 -12.17 5.57 4.93
N ALA A 50 -11.28 4.68 5.39
CA ALA A 50 -11.26 4.20 6.76
C ALA A 50 -11.02 5.34 7.78
N GLU A 51 -10.09 6.25 7.47
CA GLU A 51 -9.83 7.43 8.31
C GLU A 51 -11.02 8.38 8.40
N GLN A 52 -11.80 8.52 7.32
CA GLN A 52 -13.02 9.34 7.34
C GLN A 52 -14.09 8.68 8.22
N SER A 53 -14.31 7.37 8.08
CA SER A 53 -15.27 6.64 8.91
C SER A 53 -14.93 6.70 10.40
N ALA A 54 -13.64 6.64 10.76
CA ALA A 54 -13.18 6.72 12.14
C ALA A 54 -13.33 8.13 12.77
N LYS A 55 -13.46 9.19 11.96
CA LYS A 55 -13.67 10.57 12.42
C LYS A 55 -15.14 10.94 12.58
N SER A 56 -16.03 10.13 12.02
CA SER A 56 -17.48 10.37 12.04
C SER A 56 -18.23 9.53 13.07
N GLY A 57 -17.55 8.61 13.77
CA GLY A 57 -18.08 7.82 14.89
C GLY A 57 -17.48 8.27 16.21
#